data_AF-A0AAU6CZY3-F1
#
_entry.id   AF-A0AAU6CZY3-F1
#
_cell.length_a   1.000
_cell.length_b   1.000
_cell.length_c   1.000
_cell.angle_alpha   90.00
_cell.angle_beta   90.00
_cell.angle_gamma   90.00
#
_symmetry.space_group_name_H-M   'P 1'
#
loop_
_entity.id
_entity.type
_entity.pdbx_description
1 polymer ?
#
loop_
_entity_poly.entity_id
_entity_poly.type
_entity_poly.pdbx_seq_one_letter_code
_entity_poly.pdbx_strand_id
1 'polypeptide(L)'
;MSRRARWGEYVATVASGVLSLLGLRKSGAAAQAAPSSSVPSAPLPLAEAEQLSLRLLRQVMEYEQTLFGRARRAGKDERALARARAYHLAGHDDLPETVRLPAADALAALDHGDRTAAAQAVALLSTAVRTQSHRP
;
A
#
# COMPACT_ATOMS: atom_id res chain seq x y z
N MET A 1 -29.53 2.63 28.63
CA MET A 1 -30.07 3.26 27.40
C MET A 1 -28.94 3.38 26.38
N SER A 2 -29.06 2.58 25.33
CA SER A 2 -27.99 2.17 24.42
C SER A 2 -27.81 3.13 23.25
N ARG A 3 -26.57 3.55 22.95
CA ARG A 3 -26.18 4.17 21.67
C ARG A 3 -25.16 3.28 20.96
N ARG A 4 -25.65 2.14 20.47
CA ARG A 4 -25.01 1.27 19.47
C ARG A 4 -25.97 1.26 18.27
N ALA A 5 -25.55 1.78 17.13
CA ALA A 5 -26.02 1.47 15.77
C ALA A 5 -25.86 2.70 14.88
N ARG A 6 -24.91 2.62 13.93
CA ARG A 6 -24.92 3.19 12.57
C ARG A 6 -23.48 3.23 12.06
N TRP A 7 -22.95 2.03 11.84
CA TRP A 7 -21.77 1.77 11.00
C TRP A 7 -22.15 0.57 10.15
N GLY A 8 -22.97 0.83 9.15
CA GLY A 8 -23.44 -0.14 8.19
C GLY A 8 -23.79 0.63 6.93
N GLU A 9 -23.31 0.12 5.79
CA GLU A 9 -23.47 0.66 4.44
C GLU A 9 -22.50 1.79 4.07
N TYR A 10 -21.30 1.42 3.61
CA TYR A 10 -20.70 2.10 2.46
C TYR A 10 -19.88 1.10 1.63
N VAL A 11 -20.33 0.97 0.37
CA VAL A 11 -19.63 0.44 -0.81
C VAL A 11 -19.53 -1.08 -0.98
N ALA A 12 -20.67 -1.68 -1.31
CA ALA A 12 -20.71 -2.72 -2.34
C ALA A 12 -20.73 -2.06 -3.73
N THR A 13 -20.21 -2.76 -4.75
CA THR A 13 -20.31 -2.50 -6.20
C THR A 13 -19.06 -1.91 -6.86
N VAL A 14 -18.14 -2.76 -7.33
CA VAL A 14 -17.70 -2.74 -8.74
C VAL A 14 -17.39 -4.18 -9.17
N ALA A 15 -18.40 -4.85 -9.71
CA ALA A 15 -18.21 -5.98 -10.60
C ALA A 15 -18.81 -5.57 -11.95
N SER A 16 -17.97 -5.40 -12.97
CA SER A 16 -18.26 -5.76 -14.37
C SER A 16 -17.28 -5.10 -15.34
N GLY A 17 -16.62 -5.93 -16.13
CA GLY A 17 -16.58 -5.72 -17.58
C GLY A 17 -15.31 -5.12 -18.15
N VAL A 18 -14.37 -5.98 -18.55
CA VAL A 18 -13.83 -5.92 -19.92
C VAL A 18 -13.66 -7.37 -20.42
N LEU A 19 -14.57 -7.78 -21.30
CA LEU A 19 -14.46 -9.01 -22.08
C LEU A 19 -13.69 -8.71 -23.37
N SER A 20 -12.62 -9.48 -23.57
CA SER A 20 -12.07 -10.03 -24.83
C SER A 20 -12.22 -9.25 -26.14
N LEU A 21 -11.09 -8.93 -26.77
CA LEU A 21 -10.93 -9.00 -28.22
C LEU A 21 -9.52 -9.50 -28.63
N LEU A 22 -9.53 -10.70 -29.20
CA LEU A 22 -8.77 -11.21 -30.35
C LEU A 22 -7.22 -11.22 -30.37
N GLY A 23 -6.67 -12.40 -30.68
CA GLY A 23 -5.51 -12.47 -31.60
C GLY A 23 -4.53 -13.62 -31.38
N LEU A 24 -4.83 -14.79 -31.95
CA LEU A 24 -3.93 -15.93 -32.16
C LEU A 24 -2.53 -15.52 -32.67
N ARG A 25 -1.47 -15.95 -31.98
CA ARG A 25 -0.25 -16.41 -32.66
C ARG A 25 0.44 -17.56 -31.92
N LYS A 26 0.28 -18.72 -32.54
CA LYS A 26 1.02 -19.97 -32.36
C LYS A 26 2.52 -19.74 -32.54
N SER A 27 3.31 -20.05 -31.51
CA SER A 27 4.71 -20.51 -31.61
C SER A 27 5.13 -21.10 -30.28
N GLY A 28 5.41 -22.41 -30.28
CA GLY A 28 6.01 -23.10 -29.15
C GLY A 28 7.47 -22.70 -28.98
N ALA A 29 7.91 -22.62 -27.72
CA ALA A 29 9.29 -22.80 -27.33
C ALA A 29 9.30 -23.17 -25.84
N ALA A 30 9.81 -24.38 -25.59
CA ALA A 30 10.36 -24.89 -24.34
C ALA A 30 9.81 -24.31 -23.02
N ALA A 31 9.08 -25.16 -22.29
CA ALA A 31 8.98 -25.09 -20.85
C ALA A 31 10.40 -25.15 -20.25
N GLN A 32 11.00 -23.98 -20.07
CA GLN A 32 12.18 -23.84 -19.23
C GLN A 32 11.63 -23.70 -17.81
N ALA A 33 11.56 -24.84 -17.12
CA ALA A 33 11.36 -24.88 -15.69
C ALA A 33 12.50 -24.09 -15.05
N ALA A 34 12.26 -22.80 -14.82
CA ALA A 34 13.05 -22.04 -13.88
C ALA A 34 12.92 -22.77 -12.54
N PRO A 35 14.03 -23.11 -11.85
CA PRO A 35 13.93 -23.60 -10.50
C PRO A 35 13.23 -22.51 -9.70
N SER A 36 11.98 -22.77 -9.31
CA SER A 36 11.30 -22.07 -8.23
C SER A 36 12.06 -22.40 -6.96
N SER A 37 13.22 -21.77 -6.76
CA SER A 37 13.82 -21.60 -5.45
C SER A 37 13.00 -20.55 -4.71
N SER A 38 11.74 -20.88 -4.45
CA SER A 38 10.98 -20.34 -3.32
C SER A 38 11.58 -20.94 -2.07
N VAL A 39 12.79 -20.48 -1.73
CA VAL A 39 13.25 -20.54 -0.35
C VAL A 39 12.23 -19.69 0.40
N PRO A 40 11.47 -20.24 1.36
CA PRO A 40 10.70 -19.39 2.25
C PRO A 40 11.71 -18.48 2.93
N SER A 41 11.73 -17.20 2.54
CA SER A 41 12.53 -16.19 3.22
C SER A 41 12.21 -16.33 4.70
N ALA A 42 13.21 -16.69 5.50
CA ALA A 42 13.05 -16.71 6.93
C ALA A 42 12.50 -15.33 7.34
N PRO A 43 11.51 -15.25 8.23
CA PRO A 43 10.95 -13.97 8.64
C PRO A 43 12.09 -13.08 9.10
N LEU A 44 12.16 -11.85 8.55
CA LEU A 44 13.21 -10.90 8.90
C LEU A 44 13.28 -10.74 10.42
N PRO A 45 14.47 -10.47 10.97
CA PRO A 45 14.60 -10.05 12.35
C PRO A 45 13.63 -8.90 12.65
N LEU A 46 13.00 -8.92 13.83
CA LEU A 46 11.98 -7.93 14.23
C LEU A 46 12.45 -6.47 14.00
N ALA A 47 13.73 -6.19 14.27
CA ALA A 47 14.34 -4.89 14.07
C ALA A 47 14.35 -4.44 12.59
N GLU A 48 14.54 -5.37 11.65
CA GLU A 48 14.53 -5.06 10.22
C GLU A 48 13.10 -4.79 9.74
N ALA A 49 12.13 -5.60 10.18
CA ALA A 49 10.71 -5.38 9.88
C ALA A 49 10.21 -4.04 10.47
N GLU A 50 10.69 -3.65 11.65
CA GLU A 50 10.41 -2.33 12.24
C GLU A 50 11.00 -1.20 11.40
N GLN A 51 12.29 -1.30 11.04
CA GLN A 51 12.95 -0.29 10.22
C GLN A 51 12.26 -0.12 8.86
N LEU A 52 11.79 -1.23 8.28
CA LEU A 52 11.07 -1.25 7.01
C LEU A 52 9.69 -0.59 7.13
N SER A 53 8.95 -0.86 8.21
CA SER A 53 7.68 -0.18 8.53
C SER A 53 7.84 1.33 8.76
N LEU A 54 8.89 1.76 9.47
CA LEU A 54 9.19 3.19 9.65
C LEU A 54 9.56 3.88 8.33
N ARG A 55 10.32 3.19 7.47
CA ARG A 55 10.66 3.67 6.14
C ARG A 55 9.41 3.81 5.28
N LEU A 56 8.47 2.88 5.36
CA LEU A 56 7.20 2.93 4.65
C LEU A 56 6.38 4.16 5.07
N LEU A 57 6.18 4.35 6.37
CA LEU A 57 5.46 5.50 6.90
C LEU A 57 6.06 6.81 6.39
N ARG A 58 7.39 6.94 6.40
CA ARG A 58 8.07 8.14 5.86
C ARG A 58 7.77 8.35 4.37
N GLN A 59 7.82 7.30 3.54
CA GLN A 59 7.54 7.44 2.10
C GLN A 59 6.08 7.78 1.82
N VAL A 60 5.13 7.24 2.60
CA VAL A 60 3.71 7.60 2.50
C VAL A 60 3.50 9.07 2.88
N MET A 61 4.13 9.55 3.95
CA MET A 61 4.08 10.96 4.34
C MET A 61 4.73 11.88 3.30
N GLU A 62 5.86 11.48 2.70
CA GLU A 62 6.46 12.22 1.57
C GLU A 62 5.47 12.33 0.41
N TYR A 63 4.80 11.24 0.04
CA TYR A 63 3.79 11.25 -1.01
C TYR A 63 2.62 12.18 -0.66
N GLU A 64 2.10 12.13 0.56
CA GLU A 64 1.08 13.06 1.06
C GLU A 64 1.51 14.52 0.91
N GLN A 65 2.76 14.86 1.27
CA GLN A 65 3.28 16.22 1.12
C GLN A 65 3.33 16.67 -0.34
N THR A 66 3.60 15.76 -1.29
CA THR A 66 3.56 16.12 -2.72
C THR A 66 2.13 16.45 -3.22
N LEU A 67 1.09 15.91 -2.55
CA LEU A 67 -0.31 16.13 -2.91
C LEU A 67 -0.91 17.35 -2.18
N PHE A 68 -0.67 17.47 -0.88
CA PHE A 68 -1.37 18.41 -0.01
C PHE A 68 -0.46 19.43 0.69
N GLY A 69 0.86 19.35 0.47
CA GLY A 69 1.85 20.23 1.08
C GLY A 69 1.64 21.70 0.74
N ARG A 70 1.87 22.57 1.73
CA ARG A 70 1.67 24.03 1.59
C ARG A 70 2.88 24.74 0.97
N ALA A 71 4.08 24.20 1.14
CA ALA A 71 5.33 24.90 0.83
C ALA A 71 5.59 25.05 -0.68
N ARG A 72 5.04 24.15 -1.51
CA ARG A 72 5.08 24.20 -2.98
C ARG A 72 4.19 23.09 -3.53
N ARG A 73 3.40 23.35 -4.57
CA ARG A 73 2.75 22.26 -5.31
C ARG A 73 3.83 21.48 -6.05
N ALA A 74 4.05 20.23 -5.65
CA ALA A 74 4.98 19.34 -6.33
C ALA A 74 4.59 19.18 -7.81
N GLY A 75 5.60 19.02 -8.67
CA GLY A 75 5.39 18.72 -10.09
C GLY A 75 4.75 17.35 -10.30
N LYS A 76 4.21 17.09 -11.50
CA LYS A 76 3.62 15.78 -11.84
C LYS A 76 4.63 14.64 -11.67
N ASP A 77 5.87 14.86 -12.10
CA ASP A 77 6.93 13.84 -12.03
C ASP A 77 7.38 13.57 -10.59
N GLU A 78 7.46 14.61 -9.77
CA GLU A 78 7.78 14.51 -8.34
C GLU A 78 6.71 13.70 -7.60
N ARG A 79 5.43 13.94 -7.88
CA ARG A 79 4.33 13.13 -7.35
C ARG A 79 4.40 11.69 -7.83
N ALA A 80 4.67 11.47 -9.11
CA ALA A 80 4.78 10.12 -9.67
C ALA A 80 5.93 9.33 -9.03
N LEU A 81 7.06 9.99 -8.80
CA LEU A 81 8.22 9.39 -8.12
C LEU A 81 7.90 9.05 -6.66
N ALA A 82 7.28 9.97 -5.91
CA ALA A 82 6.88 9.72 -4.53
C ALA A 82 5.87 8.58 -4.44
N ARG A 83 4.87 8.55 -5.32
CA ARG A 83 3.91 7.46 -5.46
C ARG A 83 4.62 6.12 -5.71
N ALA A 84 5.52 6.06 -6.69
CA ALA A 84 6.24 4.84 -7.04
C ALA A 84 7.07 4.29 -5.88
N ARG A 85 7.77 5.15 -5.13
CA ARG A 85 8.55 4.74 -3.96
C ARG A 85 7.68 4.18 -2.85
N ALA A 86 6.55 4.82 -2.56
CA ALA A 86 5.64 4.38 -1.52
C ALA A 86 5.01 3.02 -1.86
N TYR A 87 4.54 2.83 -3.10
CA TYR A 87 4.00 1.54 -3.57
C TYR A 87 5.05 0.44 -3.64
N HIS A 88 6.27 0.75 -4.08
CA HIS A 88 7.36 -0.22 -4.10
C HIS A 88 7.62 -0.78 -2.70
N LEU A 89 7.65 0.09 -1.69
CA LEU A 89 7.90 -0.34 -0.32
C LEU A 89 6.69 -1.05 0.30
N ALA A 90 5.47 -0.63 -0.03
CA ALA A 90 4.24 -1.28 0.44
C ALA A 90 4.08 -2.72 -0.08
N GLY A 91 4.68 -3.02 -1.24
CA GLY A 91 4.70 -4.36 -1.83
C GLY A 91 5.80 -5.27 -1.31
N HIS A 92 6.58 -4.87 -0.30
CA HIS A 92 7.65 -5.70 0.25
C HIS A 92 7.05 -6.85 1.08
N ASP A 93 7.44 -8.10 0.79
CA ASP A 93 6.87 -9.29 1.44
C ASP A 93 7.17 -9.34 2.95
N ASP A 94 8.29 -8.74 3.36
CA ASP A 94 8.72 -8.67 4.75
C ASP A 94 7.98 -7.63 5.60
N LEU A 95 7.07 -6.85 5.01
CA LEU A 95 6.19 -5.99 5.80
C LEU A 95 5.21 -6.82 6.62
N PRO A 96 5.09 -6.56 7.93
CA PRO A 96 4.05 -7.20 8.72
C PRO A 96 2.67 -6.87 8.18
N GLU A 97 1.80 -7.88 8.14
CA GLU A 97 0.44 -7.74 7.63
C GLU A 97 -0.35 -6.62 8.32
N THR A 98 -0.11 -6.44 9.62
CA THR A 98 -0.68 -5.36 10.43
C THR A 98 -0.33 -3.96 9.94
N VAL A 99 0.74 -3.81 9.16
CA VAL A 99 1.15 -2.54 8.52
C VAL A 99 0.78 -2.49 7.05
N ARG A 100 0.83 -3.61 6.31
CA ARG A 100 0.47 -3.66 4.89
C ARG A 100 -0.94 -3.18 4.61
N LEU A 101 -1.91 -3.63 5.41
CA LEU A 101 -3.32 -3.27 5.25
C LEU A 101 -3.55 -1.76 5.43
N PRO A 102 -3.18 -1.14 6.56
CA PRO A 102 -3.27 0.32 6.72
C PRO A 102 -2.47 1.11 5.68
N ALA A 103 -1.35 0.57 5.19
CA ALA A 103 -0.58 1.22 4.14
C ALA A 103 -1.31 1.23 2.80
N ALA A 104 -1.97 0.13 2.43
CA ALA A 104 -2.79 0.05 1.22
C ALA A 104 -3.96 1.05 1.29
N ASP A 105 -4.63 1.14 2.45
CA ASP A 105 -5.72 2.10 2.68
C ASP A 105 -5.24 3.55 2.56
N ALA A 106 -4.09 3.87 3.15
CA ALA A 106 -3.49 5.20 3.06
C ALA A 106 -3.14 5.56 1.61
N LEU A 107 -2.52 4.65 0.86
CA LEU A 107 -2.16 4.88 -0.53
C LEU A 107 -3.39 5.05 -1.44
N ALA A 108 -4.43 4.25 -1.22
CA ALA A 108 -5.70 4.38 -1.95
C ALA A 108 -6.37 5.73 -1.66
N ALA A 109 -6.41 6.17 -0.40
CA ALA A 109 -6.97 7.46 -0.02
C ALA A 109 -6.17 8.65 -0.62
N LEU A 110 -4.84 8.53 -0.66
CA LEU A 110 -3.97 9.52 -1.31
C LEU A 110 -4.22 9.59 -2.82
N ASP A 111 -4.33 8.45 -3.50
CA ASP A 111 -4.64 8.39 -4.94
C ASP A 111 -6.03 8.96 -5.26
N HIS A 112 -7.00 8.86 -4.33
CA HIS A 112 -8.32 9.45 -4.48
C HIS A 112 -8.33 10.98 -4.32
N GLY A 113 -7.31 11.56 -3.68
CA GLY A 113 -7.16 13.00 -3.51
C GLY A 113 -8.03 13.63 -2.42
N ASP A 114 -8.75 12.83 -1.62
CA ASP A 114 -9.48 13.32 -0.45
C ASP A 114 -8.52 13.53 0.72
N ARG A 115 -8.27 14.80 1.05
CA ARG A 115 -7.36 15.20 2.12
C ARG A 115 -7.78 14.66 3.49
N THR A 116 -9.07 14.65 3.79
CA THR A 116 -9.57 14.25 5.11
C THR A 116 -9.45 12.75 5.27
N ALA A 117 -9.88 11.99 4.25
CA ALA A 117 -9.74 10.54 4.23
C ALA A 117 -8.26 10.11 4.28
N ALA A 118 -7.40 10.77 3.50
CA ALA A 118 -5.96 10.50 3.50
C ALA A 118 -5.33 10.75 4.88
N ALA A 119 -5.64 11.88 5.53
CA ALA A 119 -5.11 12.18 6.86
C ALA A 119 -5.53 11.13 7.91
N GLN A 120 -6.77 10.64 7.84
CA GLN A 120 -7.24 9.56 8.73
C GLN A 120 -6.51 8.25 8.46
N ALA A 121 -6.37 7.85 7.20
CA ALA A 121 -5.69 6.61 6.84
C ALA A 121 -4.19 6.64 7.19
N VAL A 122 -3.51 7.77 6.98
CA VAL A 122 -2.10 7.96 7.40
C VAL A 122 -1.96 7.89 8.93
N ALA A 123 -2.92 8.43 9.68
CA ALA A 123 -2.92 8.32 11.14
C ALA A 123 -3.09 6.86 11.60
N LEU A 124 -3.97 6.08 10.95
CA LEU A 124 -4.11 4.65 11.23
C LEU A 124 -2.83 3.87 10.92
N LEU A 125 -2.18 4.15 9.79
CA LEU A 125 -0.87 3.58 9.47
C LEU A 125 0.17 3.92 10.53
N SER A 126 0.25 5.19 10.97
CA SER A 126 1.19 5.58 12.03
C SER A 126 0.93 4.84 13.34
N THR A 127 -0.33 4.62 13.71
CA THR A 127 -0.69 3.82 14.88
C THR A 127 -0.26 2.37 14.69
N ALA A 128 -0.52 1.76 13.53
CA ALA A 128 -0.13 0.39 13.25
C ALA A 128 1.38 0.17 13.34
N VAL A 129 2.18 1.08 12.77
CA VAL A 129 3.65 1.05 12.87
C VAL A 129 4.10 1.15 14.32
N ARG A 130 3.52 2.07 15.12
CA ARG A 130 3.86 2.20 16.54
C ARG A 130 3.50 0.95 17.34
N THR A 131 2.34 0.36 17.10
CA THR A 131 1.91 -0.87 17.78
C THR A 131 2.83 -2.05 17.45
N GLN A 132 3.30 -2.14 16.20
CA GLN A 132 4.29 -3.16 15.81
C GLN A 132 5.60 -2.99 16.58
N SER A 133 6.13 -1.77 16.70
CA SER A 133 7.38 -1.47 17.43
C SER A 133 7.33 -1.79 18.92
N HIS A 134 6.14 -1.82 19.52
CA HIS A 134 5.97 -2.12 20.95
C HIS A 134 5.63 -3.58 21.24
N ARG A 135 5.67 -4.46 20.23
CA ARG A 135 5.43 -5.89 20.44
C ARG A 135 6.70 -6.51 21.05
N PRO A 136 6.63 -7.12 22.25
CA PRO A 136 7.79 -7.69 22.95
C PRO A 136 8.35 -8.92 22.24
#